data_AF-A0A947BS43-F1
#
_entry.id   AF-A0A947BS43-F1
#
_cell.length_a   1.000
_cell.length_b   1.000
_cell.length_c   1.000
_cell.angle_alpha   90.00
_cell.angle_beta   90.00
_cell.angle_gamma   90.00
#
_symmetry.space_group_name_H-M   'P 1'
#
loop_
_entity.id
_entity.type
_entity.pdbx_description
1 polymer ?
#
loop_
_entity_poly.entity_id
_entity_poly.type
_entity_poly.pdbx_seq_one_letter_code
_entity_poly.pdbx_strand_id
1 'polypeptide(L)'
;MIRTLTRRLLIFFLFLTLASCAIVQEQTTAEPETSKAQAVWAAEQKKRAQVKIWEVRGRLGVQTETNGGSMDIIWKQSDEDFSIRLL
;
A
#
# COMPACT_ATOMS: atom_id res chain seq x y z
N MET A 1 -16.17 -16.90 47.54
CA MET A 1 -16.57 -17.17 46.14
C MET A 1 -16.31 -15.99 45.18
N ILE A 2 -16.60 -14.74 45.55
CA ILE A 2 -16.43 -13.57 44.63
C ILE A 2 -14.96 -13.35 44.19
N ARG A 3 -13.98 -13.43 45.10
CA ARG A 3 -12.54 -13.24 44.78
C ARG A 3 -11.98 -14.26 43.77
N THR A 4 -12.49 -15.49 43.78
CA THR A 4 -12.08 -16.54 42.83
C THR A 4 -12.70 -16.34 41.44
N LEU A 5 -13.90 -15.74 41.36
CA LEU A 5 -14.54 -15.36 40.11
C LEU A 5 -13.85 -14.17 39.45
N THR A 6 -13.49 -13.13 40.23
CA THR A 6 -12.74 -11.97 39.71
C THR A 6 -11.38 -12.38 39.15
N ARG A 7 -10.67 -13.30 39.84
CA ARG A 7 -9.38 -13.83 39.37
C ARG A 7 -9.52 -14.59 38.05
N ARG A 8 -10.57 -15.39 37.87
CA ARG A 8 -10.83 -16.12 36.62
C ARG A 8 -11.15 -15.16 35.47
N LEU A 9 -11.93 -14.12 35.73
CA LEU A 9 -12.27 -13.11 34.73
C LEU A 9 -11.03 -12.34 34.23
N LEU A 10 -10.15 -11.98 35.16
CA LEU A 10 -8.92 -11.25 34.87
C LEU A 10 -7.93 -12.09 34.05
N ILE A 11 -7.80 -13.38 34.38
CA ILE A 11 -7.02 -14.33 33.59
C ILE A 11 -7.61 -14.47 32.17
N PHE A 12 -8.94 -14.60 32.05
CA PHE A 12 -9.60 -14.73 30.76
C PHE A 12 -9.39 -13.48 29.87
N PHE A 13 -9.49 -12.28 30.47
CA PHE A 13 -9.26 -11.03 29.77
C PHE A 13 -7.79 -10.90 29.30
N LEU A 14 -6.85 -11.32 30.14
CA LEU A 14 -5.42 -11.36 29.78
C LEU A 14 -5.20 -12.28 28.58
N PHE A 15 -5.73 -13.50 28.58
CA PHE A 15 -5.62 -14.41 27.43
C PHE A 15 -6.25 -13.85 26.15
N LEU A 16 -7.38 -13.13 26.24
CA LEU A 16 -8.01 -12.46 25.10
C LEU A 16 -7.09 -11.40 24.48
N THR A 17 -6.42 -10.60 25.32
CA THR A 17 -5.50 -9.56 24.83
C THR A 17 -4.25 -10.13 24.16
N LEU A 18 -3.74 -11.27 24.64
CA LEU A 18 -2.59 -11.94 24.01
C LEU A 18 -2.95 -12.59 22.66
N ALA A 19 -4.18 -13.11 22.50
CA ALA A 19 -4.61 -13.74 21.25
C ALA A 19 -4.82 -12.74 20.09
N SER A 20 -5.04 -11.45 20.40
CA SER A 20 -5.29 -10.43 19.37
C SER A 20 -4.06 -10.14 18.49
N CYS A 21 -2.85 -10.43 18.94
CA CYS A 21 -1.64 -10.19 18.15
C CYS A 21 -1.34 -11.31 17.14
N ALA A 22 -1.97 -12.48 17.25
CA ALA A 22 -1.68 -13.63 16.39
C ALA A 22 -2.49 -13.66 15.07
N ILE A 23 -3.46 -12.76 14.90
CA ILE A 23 -4.33 -12.70 13.70
C ILE A 23 -3.74 -11.83 12.58
N VAL A 24 -2.57 -11.21 12.78
CA VAL A 24 -1.82 -10.63 11.66
C VAL A 24 -1.26 -11.78 10.83
N GLN A 25 -2.07 -12.28 9.89
CA GLN A 25 -1.59 -13.14 8.82
C GLN A 25 -0.54 -12.35 8.05
N GLU A 26 0.71 -12.78 8.19
CA GLU A 26 1.75 -12.42 7.25
C GLU A 26 1.21 -12.79 5.87
N GLN A 27 1.02 -11.78 5.00
CA GLN A 27 0.74 -12.05 3.60
C GLN A 27 2.00 -12.73 3.07
N THR A 28 2.05 -14.05 3.17
CA THR A 28 2.94 -14.88 2.38
C THR A 28 2.64 -14.49 0.95
N THR A 29 3.49 -13.61 0.42
CA THR A 29 3.59 -13.36 -1.00
C THR A 29 4.02 -14.70 -1.56
N ALA A 30 3.03 -15.53 -1.91
CA ALA A 30 3.27 -16.72 -2.69
C ALA A 30 4.00 -16.21 -3.92
N GLU A 31 5.31 -16.47 -3.98
CA GLU A 31 6.15 -16.09 -5.10
C GLU A 31 5.45 -16.66 -6.34
N PRO A 32 4.81 -15.82 -7.16
CA PRO A 32 4.10 -16.34 -8.30
C PRO A 32 5.17 -16.93 -9.18
N GLU A 33 5.04 -18.21 -9.55
CA GLU A 33 5.98 -18.91 -10.43
C GLU A 33 6.59 -17.92 -11.42
N THR A 34 7.88 -17.61 -11.21
CA THR A 34 8.64 -16.42 -11.64
C THR A 34 8.79 -16.31 -13.18
N SER A 35 7.96 -17.03 -13.92
CA SER A 35 7.80 -16.98 -15.36
C SER A 35 6.41 -16.44 -15.74
N LYS A 36 5.35 -16.87 -15.06
CA LYS A 36 3.98 -16.46 -15.37
C LYS A 36 3.70 -15.02 -14.98
N ALA A 37 4.17 -14.58 -13.81
CA ALA A 37 4.03 -13.19 -13.38
C ALA A 37 4.79 -12.23 -14.31
N GLN A 38 5.95 -12.64 -14.80
CA GLN A 38 6.81 -11.90 -15.71
C GLN A 38 6.14 -11.77 -17.08
N ALA A 39 5.55 -12.84 -17.58
CA ALA A 39 4.76 -12.82 -18.81
C ALA A 39 3.55 -11.88 -18.70
N VAL A 40 2.81 -11.93 -17.58
CA VAL A 40 1.68 -11.04 -17.31
C VAL A 40 2.13 -9.58 -17.22
N TRP A 41 3.25 -9.32 -16.54
CA TRP A 41 3.83 -7.99 -16.42
C TRP A 41 4.27 -7.42 -17.77
N ALA A 42 4.94 -8.22 -18.59
CA ALA A 42 5.35 -7.83 -19.94
C ALA A 42 4.14 -7.50 -20.83
N ALA A 43 3.05 -8.26 -20.72
CA ALA A 43 1.80 -7.99 -21.44
C ALA A 43 1.17 -6.67 -21.00
N GLU A 44 1.13 -6.39 -19.70
CA GLU A 44 0.63 -5.11 -19.16
C GLU A 44 1.48 -3.92 -19.60
N GLN A 45 2.81 -4.04 -19.60
CA GLN A 45 3.70 -3.02 -20.14
C GLN A 45 3.42 -2.76 -21.63
N LYS A 46 3.32 -3.81 -22.45
CA LYS A 46 3.03 -3.67 -23.89
C LYS A 46 1.69 -2.98 -24.14
N LYS A 47 0.67 -3.32 -23.35
CA LYS A 47 -0.65 -2.67 -23.39
C LYS A 47 -0.55 -1.19 -23.06
N ARG A 48 0.20 -0.81 -22.00
CA ARG A 48 0.34 0.58 -21.57
C ARG A 48 1.22 1.41 -22.50
N ALA A 49 2.23 0.80 -23.13
CA ALA A 49 3.08 1.48 -24.12
C ALA A 49 2.32 1.98 -25.37
N GLN A 50 1.09 1.50 -25.59
CA GLN A 50 0.22 1.99 -26.66
C GLN A 50 -0.43 3.34 -26.32
N VAL A 51 -0.44 3.75 -25.05
CA VAL A 51 -1.00 5.03 -24.61
C VAL A 51 0.02 6.14 -24.90
N LYS A 52 -0.18 6.85 -26.01
CA LYS A 52 0.70 7.94 -26.46
C LYS A 52 0.46 9.27 -25.76
N ILE A 53 -0.79 9.51 -25.38
CA ILE A 53 -1.22 10.74 -24.73
C ILE A 53 -1.92 10.37 -23.43
N TRP A 54 -1.44 10.90 -22.32
CA TRP A 54 -2.03 10.65 -21.01
C TRP A 54 -1.88 11.85 -20.08
N GLU A 55 -2.73 11.90 -19.06
CA GLU A 55 -2.72 12.92 -18.02
C GLU A 55 -2.93 12.27 -16.65
N VAL A 56 -2.11 12.66 -15.69
CA VAL A 56 -2.21 12.27 -14.29
C VAL A 56 -2.45 13.51 -13.45
N ARG A 57 -3.48 13.45 -12.60
CA ARG A 57 -3.77 14.46 -11.58
C ARG A 57 -3.74 13.82 -10.21
N GLY A 58 -3.18 14.51 -9.23
CA GLY A 58 -3.15 14.00 -7.88
C GLY A 58 -2.54 14.97 -6.89
N ARG A 59 -2.31 14.47 -5.67
CA ARG A 59 -1.59 15.18 -4.63
C ARG A 59 -0.24 14.51 -4.42
N LEU A 60 0.83 15.29 -4.55
CA LEU A 60 2.19 14.85 -4.28
C LEU A 60 2.56 15.26 -2.85
N GLY A 61 2.75 14.27 -1.97
CA GLY A 61 3.34 14.48 -0.66
C GLY A 61 4.85 14.27 -0.73
N VAL A 62 5.62 15.22 -0.21
CA VAL A 62 7.08 15.11 -0.09
C VAL A 62 7.43 15.19 1.39
N GLN A 63 8.12 14.15 1.87
CA GLN A 63 8.65 14.10 3.24
C GLN A 63 10.16 13.93 3.16
N THR A 64 10.87 14.80 3.87
CA THR A 64 12.32 14.74 4.10
C THR A 64 12.56 14.56 5.60
N GLU A 65 13.83 14.42 6.01
CA GLU A 65 14.17 14.24 7.42
C GLU A 65 13.70 15.41 8.30
N THR A 66 13.77 16.65 7.79
CA THR A 66 13.47 17.85 8.58
C THR A 66 12.17 18.54 8.18
N ASN A 67 11.70 18.34 6.96
CA ASN A 67 10.56 19.07 6.39
C ASN A 67 9.58 18.13 5.69
N GLY A 68 8.32 18.55 5.62
CA GLY A 68 7.27 17.88 4.85
C GLY A 68 6.33 18.87 4.21
N GLY A 69 5.71 18.49 3.10
CA GLY A 69 4.73 19.31 2.40
C GLY A 69 3.91 18.50 1.39
N SER A 70 2.82 19.10 0.93
CA SER A 70 2.01 18.53 -0.14
C SER A 70 1.66 19.60 -1.17
N MET A 71 1.58 19.21 -2.42
CA MET A 71 1.17 20.07 -3.53
C MET A 71 0.29 19.27 -4.50
N ASP A 72 -0.60 19.96 -5.22
CA ASP A 72 -1.39 19.30 -6.25
C ASP A 72 -0.58 19.27 -7.56
N ILE A 73 -0.61 18.14 -8.27
CA ILE A 73 0.16 17.92 -9.51
C ILE A 73 -0.79 17.69 -10.69
N ILE A 74 -0.43 18.29 -11.82
CA ILE A 74 -0.98 17.98 -13.14
C ILE A 74 0.19 17.63 -14.06
N TRP A 75 0.30 16.36 -14.45
CA TRP A 75 1.28 15.89 -15.42
C TRP A 75 0.57 15.44 -16.69
N LYS A 76 0.91 16.06 -17.82
CA LYS A 76 0.48 15.65 -19.17
C LYS A 76 1.67 15.16 -19.97
N GLN A 77 1.47 14.07 -20.71
CA GLN A 77 2.45 13.51 -21.65
C GLN A 77 1.79 13.36 -23.03
N SER A 78 2.53 13.68 -24.09
CA SER A 78 2.18 13.43 -25.48
C SER A 78 3.45 13.03 -26.24
N ASP A 79 3.63 11.74 -26.51
CA ASP A 79 4.86 11.20 -27.11
C ASP A 79 6.12 11.66 -26.35
N GLU A 80 6.98 12.48 -26.96
CA GLU A 80 8.22 13.01 -26.35
C GLU A 80 8.00 14.32 -25.57
N ASP A 81 6.84 14.95 -25.75
CA ASP A 81 6.50 16.20 -25.08
C ASP A 81 5.82 15.94 -23.73
N PHE A 82 6.23 16.71 -22.72
CA PHE A 82 5.62 16.63 -21.39
C PHE A 82 5.47 18.00 -20.72
N SER A 83 4.46 18.11 -19.87
CA SER A 83 4.24 19.29 -19.02
C SER A 83 3.87 18.83 -17.62
N ILE A 84 4.64 19.28 -16.63
CA ILE A 84 4.36 19.07 -15.20
C ILE A 84 4.06 20.43 -14.57
N ARG A 85 2.93 20.52 -13.87
CA ARG A 85 2.51 21.71 -13.12
C ARG A 85 2.26 21.34 -11.67
N LEU A 86 2.76 22.18 -10.77
CA LEU A 86 2.59 22.07 -9.33
C LEU A 86 1.73 23.26 -8.88
N LEU A 87 0.68 23.00 -8.13
CA LEU A 87 -0.32 23.96 -7.66
C LEU A 87 -0.33 24.04 -6.13
#